data_AF-A0A4Q2V4V6-F1
#
_entry.id   AF-A0A4Q2V4V6-F1
#
_cell.length_a   1.000
_cell.length_b   1.000
_cell.length_c   1.000
_cell.angle_alpha   90.00
_cell.angle_beta   90.00
_cell.angle_gamma   90.00
#
_symmetry.space_group_name_H-M   'P 1'
#
loop_
_entity.id
_entity.type
_entity.pdbx_description
1 polymer ?
#
loop_
_entity_poly.entity_id
_entity_poly.type
_entity_poly.pdbx_seq_one_letter_code
_entity_poly.pdbx_strand_id
1 'polypeptide(L)'
;YYTGISLACSLLGYGAESNVLMRAISKKPKETDMTMDGSTISEAIPDETFGLALDFATKTIETVLKHQGDIHTLPFVHCILVFMNHMTQHQAAISSLEEKVPWKYITFMLNTLLGSCEPGYEIQSHFRLPRKNQLPRPLPEDFAMRGLIYSEAYFPNDWFQNDSIDDDERYFELPSASEERKDRIIYLGYRIATTGKWLRWDEEARQFSVPEKYDITLEEEITI
;
A
#
# COMPACT_ATOMS: atom_id res chain seq x y z
N TYR A 1 7.87 0.64 -9.92
CA TYR A 1 7.05 -0.39 -9.24
C TYR A 1 7.85 -1.61 -8.80
N TYR A 2 8.73 -2.21 -9.65
CA TYR A 2 9.51 -3.41 -9.26
C TYR A 2 10.24 -3.29 -7.92
N THR A 3 10.90 -2.16 -7.64
CA THR A 3 11.55 -1.94 -6.33
C THR A 3 10.55 -2.06 -5.18
N GLY A 4 9.36 -1.48 -5.31
CA GLY A 4 8.32 -1.55 -4.26
C GLY A 4 7.80 -2.97 -4.05
N ILE A 5 7.59 -3.70 -5.14
CA ILE A 5 7.19 -5.13 -5.11
C ILE A 5 8.28 -5.97 -4.45
N SER A 6 9.55 -5.79 -4.84
CA SER A 6 10.67 -6.52 -4.24
C SER A 6 10.83 -6.24 -2.75
N LEU A 7 10.61 -4.99 -2.30
CA LEU A 7 10.59 -4.66 -0.86
C LEU A 7 9.46 -5.39 -0.14
N ALA A 8 8.24 -5.37 -0.67
CA ALA A 8 7.10 -6.10 -0.10
C ALA A 8 7.37 -7.61 0.00
N CYS A 9 7.91 -8.21 -1.06
CA CYS A 9 8.31 -9.61 -1.08
C CYS A 9 9.42 -9.92 -0.06
N SER A 10 10.42 -9.04 0.08
CA SER A 10 11.50 -9.17 1.07
C SER A 10 10.95 -9.14 2.51
N LEU A 11 10.02 -8.23 2.81
CA LEU A 11 9.35 -8.19 4.12
C LEU A 11 8.58 -9.48 4.43
N LEU A 12 8.00 -10.11 3.42
CA LEU A 12 7.33 -11.42 3.50
C LEU A 12 8.32 -12.60 3.48
N GLY A 13 9.63 -12.35 3.47
CA GLY A 13 10.64 -13.41 3.37
C GLY A 13 10.47 -14.27 2.12
N TYR A 14 9.98 -13.67 1.03
CA TYR A 14 9.65 -14.32 -0.23
C TYR A 14 8.66 -15.50 -0.06
N GLY A 15 7.77 -15.43 0.93
CA GLY A 15 6.75 -16.45 1.19
C GLY A 15 7.19 -17.55 2.16
N ALA A 16 8.34 -17.42 2.82
CA ALA A 16 8.78 -18.39 3.82
C ALA A 16 7.77 -18.54 4.97
N GLU A 17 7.34 -19.76 5.28
CA GLU A 17 6.38 -20.03 6.36
C GLU A 17 6.90 -19.68 7.76
N SER A 18 8.22 -19.51 7.92
CA SER A 18 8.83 -19.03 9.16
C SER A 18 8.73 -17.52 9.33
N ASN A 19 8.49 -16.76 8.25
CA ASN A 19 8.46 -15.30 8.29
C ASN A 19 7.30 -14.79 9.15
N VAL A 20 7.58 -13.76 9.95
CA VAL A 20 6.62 -13.18 10.91
C VAL A 20 5.35 -12.66 10.23
N LEU A 21 5.49 -11.96 9.09
CA LEU A 21 4.34 -11.43 8.36
C LEU A 21 3.56 -12.55 7.67
N MET A 22 4.23 -13.52 7.04
CA MET A 22 3.56 -14.67 6.41
C MET A 22 2.70 -15.45 7.41
N ARG A 23 3.20 -15.67 8.62
CA ARG A 23 2.41 -16.28 9.70
C ARG A 23 1.28 -15.39 10.18
N ALA A 24 1.52 -14.08 10.28
CA ALA A 24 0.52 -13.14 10.73
C ALA A 24 -0.68 -13.03 9.78
N ILE A 25 -0.44 -13.06 8.46
CA ILE A 25 -1.51 -12.98 7.44
C ILE A 25 -2.17 -14.34 7.16
N SER A 26 -1.49 -15.46 7.40
CA SER A 26 -2.05 -16.80 7.19
C SER A 26 -3.03 -17.24 8.30
N LYS A 27 -3.00 -16.57 9.46
CA LYS A 27 -3.94 -16.85 10.56
C LYS A 27 -5.34 -16.39 10.15
N LYS A 28 -6.21 -17.34 9.78
CA LYS A 28 -7.63 -17.04 9.54
C LYS A 28 -8.24 -16.34 10.76
N PRO A 29 -9.14 -15.36 10.57
CA PRO A 29 -9.96 -14.85 11.67
C PRO A 29 -10.65 -16.04 12.32
N LYS A 30 -10.59 -16.16 13.65
CA LYS A 30 -11.30 -17.20 14.39
C LYS A 30 -12.80 -17.04 14.14
N GLU A 31 -13.34 -17.80 13.20
CA GLU A 31 -14.76 -18.15 13.26
C GLU A 31 -14.98 -18.93 14.57
N THR A 32 -16.08 -18.59 15.22
CA THR A 32 -16.45 -19.08 16.54
C THR A 32 -16.80 -20.55 16.41
N ASP A 33 -15.82 -21.44 16.60
CA ASP A 33 -16.10 -22.84 16.89
C ASP A 33 -15.32 -23.28 18.13
N MET A 34 -16.09 -23.66 19.15
CA MET A 34 -15.61 -24.26 20.37
C MET A 34 -15.08 -25.66 20.07
N THR A 35 -13.77 -25.81 19.97
CA THR A 35 -13.08 -27.04 20.41
C THR A 35 -11.69 -26.70 20.92
N MET A 36 -11.43 -27.05 22.17
CA MET A 36 -10.09 -27.03 22.77
C MET A 36 -9.17 -27.96 21.98
N ASP A 37 -8.12 -27.39 21.37
CA ASP A 37 -6.82 -28.05 21.33
C ASP A 37 -5.73 -26.99 21.53
N GLY A 38 -4.85 -27.26 22.50
CA GLY A 38 -3.88 -26.36 23.10
C GLY A 38 -2.63 -26.16 22.25
N SER A 39 -2.78 -25.95 20.94
CA SER A 39 -1.68 -25.46 20.11
C SER A 39 -1.72 -23.94 20.09
N THR A 40 -1.22 -23.31 21.15
CA THR A 40 -0.71 -21.94 21.06
C THR A 40 0.46 -21.97 20.08
N ILE A 41 0.15 -21.85 18.78
CA ILE A 41 1.14 -21.62 17.74
C ILE A 41 1.78 -20.28 18.08
N SER A 42 3.00 -20.36 18.62
CA SER A 42 3.84 -19.23 19.01
C SER A 42 3.72 -18.10 18.00
N GLU A 43 3.43 -16.89 18.46
CA GLU A 43 3.68 -15.71 17.65
C GLU A 43 5.14 -15.79 17.18
N ALA A 44 5.34 -15.71 15.87
CA ALA A 44 6.68 -15.73 15.32
C ALA A 44 7.35 -14.44 15.74
N ILE A 45 8.45 -14.58 16.47
CA ILE A 45 9.28 -13.44 16.85
C ILE A 45 10.02 -13.00 15.58
N PRO A 46 10.03 -11.70 15.24
CA PRO A 46 10.86 -11.17 14.17
C PRO A 46 12.31 -11.61 14.34
N ASP A 47 12.89 -12.24 13.31
CA ASP A 47 14.30 -12.59 13.30
C ASP A 47 15.17 -11.42 12.81
N GLU A 48 16.49 -11.58 12.90
CA GLU A 48 17.45 -10.56 12.46
C GLU A 48 17.31 -10.23 10.97
N THR A 49 16.98 -11.23 10.14
CA THR A 49 16.83 -11.05 8.68
C THR A 49 15.63 -10.16 8.38
N PHE A 50 14.50 -10.39 9.05
CA PHE A 50 13.33 -9.52 8.96
C PHE A 50 13.65 -8.11 9.46
N GLY A 51 14.37 -7.97 10.58
CA GLY A 51 14.80 -6.68 11.11
C GLY A 51 15.58 -5.85 10.09
N LEU A 52 16.58 -6.46 9.44
CA LEU A 52 17.38 -5.84 8.38
C LEU A 52 16.54 -5.49 7.15
N ALA A 53 15.65 -6.39 6.73
CA ALA A 53 14.74 -6.14 5.60
C ALA A 53 13.81 -4.97 5.87
N LEU A 54 13.27 -4.86 7.09
CA LEU A 54 12.42 -3.77 7.52
C LEU A 54 13.17 -2.44 7.56
N ASP A 55 14.38 -2.40 8.12
CA ASP A 55 15.20 -1.19 8.13
C ASP A 55 15.54 -0.71 6.71
N PHE A 56 15.88 -1.63 5.82
CA PHE A 56 16.16 -1.31 4.43
C PHE A 56 14.91 -0.81 3.69
N ALA A 57 13.78 -1.48 3.89
CA ALA A 57 12.50 -1.08 3.30
C ALA A 57 12.08 0.31 3.77
N THR A 58 12.11 0.58 5.08
CA THR A 58 11.78 1.88 5.68
C THR A 58 12.61 3.00 5.06
N LYS A 59 13.95 2.87 5.06
CA LYS A 59 14.85 3.90 4.50
C LYS A 59 14.61 4.14 3.01
N THR A 60 14.34 3.07 2.26
CA THR A 60 14.04 3.18 0.83
C THR A 60 12.70 3.87 0.58
N ILE A 61 11.67 3.52 1.34
CA ILE A 61 10.35 4.15 1.26
C ILE A 61 10.46 5.63 1.61
N GLU A 62 11.13 5.98 2.71
CA GLU A 62 11.38 7.38 3.10
C GLU A 62 12.10 8.16 2.00
N THR A 63 13.18 7.59 1.44
CA THR A 63 13.94 8.23 0.36
C THR A 63 13.06 8.51 -0.85
N VAL A 64 12.23 7.55 -1.27
CA VAL A 64 11.32 7.77 -2.41
C VAL A 64 10.24 8.80 -2.08
N LEU A 65 9.66 8.76 -0.87
CA LEU A 65 8.63 9.72 -0.45
C LEU A 65 9.15 11.16 -0.30
N LYS A 66 10.46 11.35 -0.07
CA LYS A 66 11.13 12.66 -0.09
C LYS A 66 11.17 13.30 -1.48
N HIS A 67 11.14 12.50 -2.56
CA HIS A 67 11.14 13.00 -3.95
C HIS A 67 9.73 13.42 -4.40
N GLN A 68 9.26 14.53 -3.82
CA GLN A 68 7.90 15.02 -4.02
C GLN A 68 7.65 15.48 -5.46
N GLY A 69 6.43 15.24 -5.95
CA GLY A 69 5.99 15.72 -7.27
C GLY A 69 6.57 14.97 -8.47
N ASP A 70 7.52 14.05 -8.27
CA ASP A 70 8.01 13.19 -9.34
C ASP A 70 7.00 12.07 -9.64
N ILE A 71 6.32 12.21 -10.78
CA ILE A 71 5.33 11.25 -11.27
C ILE A 71 5.91 9.83 -11.46
N HIS A 72 7.23 9.70 -11.67
CA HIS A 72 7.90 8.42 -11.89
C HIS A 72 8.07 7.62 -10.59
N THR A 73 7.90 8.25 -9.42
CA THR A 73 7.88 7.57 -8.12
C THR A 73 6.53 6.94 -7.81
N LEU A 74 5.45 7.41 -8.43
CA LEU A 74 4.09 6.99 -8.10
C LEU A 74 3.84 5.48 -8.26
N PRO A 75 4.38 4.77 -9.28
CA PRO A 75 4.19 3.31 -9.37
C PRO A 75 4.83 2.57 -8.19
N PHE A 76 5.92 3.10 -7.63
CA PHE A 76 6.49 2.57 -6.39
C PHE A 76 5.57 2.83 -5.20
N VAL A 77 5.12 4.07 -5.04
CA VAL A 77 4.24 4.48 -3.93
C VAL A 77 2.94 3.67 -3.94
N HIS A 78 2.34 3.47 -5.12
CA HIS A 78 1.16 2.65 -5.29
C HIS A 78 1.38 1.22 -4.80
N CYS A 79 2.46 0.55 -5.24
CA CYS A 79 2.79 -0.81 -4.79
C CYS A 79 2.96 -0.92 -3.27
N ILE A 80 3.68 0.05 -2.67
CA ILE A 80 3.89 0.08 -1.21
C ILE A 80 2.57 0.30 -0.48
N LEU A 81 1.70 1.20 -0.95
CA LEU A 81 0.41 1.43 -0.31
C LEU A 81 -0.58 0.27 -0.49
N VAL A 82 -0.51 -0.49 -1.59
CA VAL A 82 -1.27 -1.74 -1.74
C VAL A 82 -0.86 -2.74 -0.66
N PHE A 83 0.46 -2.94 -0.49
CA PHE A 83 1.00 -3.78 0.58
C PHE A 83 0.58 -3.29 1.97
N MET A 84 0.76 -2.00 2.27
CA MET A 84 0.40 -1.43 3.56
C MET A 84 -1.09 -1.53 3.85
N ASN A 85 -1.96 -1.28 2.87
CA ASN A 85 -3.41 -1.45 3.01
C ASN A 85 -3.79 -2.91 3.33
N HIS A 86 -3.05 -3.89 2.84
CA HIS A 86 -3.26 -5.29 3.23
C HIS A 86 -2.76 -5.56 4.66
N MET A 87 -1.59 -5.04 5.03
CA MET A 87 -1.03 -5.23 6.36
C MET A 87 -1.90 -4.59 7.45
N THR A 88 -2.45 -3.39 7.22
CA THR A 88 -3.33 -2.70 8.17
C THR A 88 -4.66 -3.43 8.43
N GLN A 89 -5.06 -4.34 7.54
CA GLN A 89 -6.22 -5.22 7.74
C GLN A 89 -5.89 -6.43 8.64
N HIS A 90 -4.60 -6.69 8.91
CA HIS A 90 -4.12 -7.81 9.71
C HIS A 90 -3.37 -7.29 10.94
N GLN A 91 -4.06 -7.20 12.08
CA GLN A 91 -3.52 -6.57 13.29
C GLN A 91 -2.17 -7.15 13.74
N ALA A 92 -1.97 -8.48 13.65
CA ALA A 92 -0.70 -9.11 14.00
C ALA A 92 0.46 -8.74 13.03
N ALA A 93 0.14 -8.50 11.76
CA ALA A 93 1.14 -8.16 10.74
C ALA A 93 1.57 -6.70 10.89
N ILE A 94 0.61 -5.77 10.97
CA ILE A 94 0.90 -4.34 11.10
C ILE A 94 1.62 -3.99 12.40
N SER A 95 1.36 -4.72 13.50
CA SER A 95 2.10 -4.54 14.76
C SER A 95 3.60 -4.83 14.64
N SER A 96 4.03 -5.60 13.64
CA SER A 96 5.46 -5.82 13.36
C SER A 96 6.10 -4.74 12.46
N LEU A 97 5.29 -3.83 11.92
CA LEU A 97 5.71 -2.84 10.93
C LEU A 97 5.51 -1.40 11.41
N GLU A 98 4.41 -1.12 12.10
CA GLU A 98 3.83 0.22 12.27
C GLU A 98 4.76 1.26 12.87
N GLU A 99 5.70 0.87 13.73
CA GLU A 99 6.68 1.78 14.34
C GLU A 99 7.72 2.29 13.34
N LYS A 100 8.05 1.48 12.33
CA LYS A 100 9.07 1.82 11.31
C LYS A 100 8.47 2.30 10.00
N VAL A 101 7.14 2.32 9.86
CA VAL A 101 6.51 2.85 8.65
C VAL A 101 6.55 4.39 8.72
N PRO A 102 7.00 5.06 7.66
CA PRO A 102 7.13 6.52 7.65
C PRO A 102 5.78 7.22 7.39
N TRP A 103 4.83 7.05 8.32
CA TRP A 103 3.44 7.54 8.18
C TRP A 103 3.37 9.03 7.89
N LYS A 104 4.22 9.85 8.52
CA LYS A 104 4.24 11.30 8.28
C LYS A 104 4.63 11.66 6.85
N TYR A 105 5.63 10.98 6.28
CA TYR A 105 6.03 11.17 4.88
C TYR A 105 4.92 10.69 3.92
N ILE A 106 4.23 9.60 4.26
CA ILE A 106 3.07 9.12 3.50
C ILE A 106 1.96 10.20 3.49
N THR A 107 1.62 10.75 4.65
CA THR A 107 0.64 11.84 4.77
C THR A 107 1.03 13.06 3.95
N PHE A 108 2.30 13.47 4.02
CA PHE A 108 2.79 14.59 3.23
C PHE A 108 2.59 14.33 1.73
N MET A 109 3.03 13.17 1.24
CA MET A 109 2.87 12.77 -0.16
C MET A 109 1.38 12.74 -0.57
N LEU A 110 0.51 12.16 0.26
CA LEU A 110 -0.94 12.11 -0.02
C LEU A 110 -1.55 13.50 -0.17
N ASN A 111 -1.17 14.45 0.70
CA ASN A 111 -1.63 15.83 0.63
C ASN A 111 -1.05 16.56 -0.59
N THR A 112 0.21 16.31 -0.96
CA THR A 112 0.79 16.84 -2.20
C THR A 112 0.02 16.37 -3.43
N LEU A 113 -0.31 15.07 -3.50
CA LEU A 113 -1.10 14.53 -4.61
C LEU A 113 -2.50 15.13 -4.64
N LEU A 114 -3.16 15.20 -3.49
CA LEU A 114 -4.51 15.77 -3.39
C LEU A 114 -4.54 17.24 -3.83
N GLY A 115 -3.53 18.02 -3.46
CA GLY A 115 -3.39 19.41 -3.89
C GLY A 115 -3.09 19.57 -5.39
N SER A 116 -2.63 18.50 -6.06
CA SER A 116 -2.40 18.48 -7.51
C SER A 116 -3.61 18.02 -8.33
N CYS A 117 -4.69 17.57 -7.67
CA CYS A 117 -5.91 17.15 -8.35
C CYS A 117 -6.72 18.36 -8.85
N GLU A 118 -7.59 18.11 -9.83
CA GLU A 118 -8.49 19.13 -10.37
C GLU A 118 -9.42 19.74 -9.28
N PRO A 119 -9.81 21.02 -9.41
CA PRO A 119 -10.76 21.65 -8.50
C PRO A 119 -12.06 20.84 -8.36
N GLY A 120 -12.47 20.56 -7.12
CA GLY A 120 -13.66 19.77 -6.83
C GLY A 120 -13.43 18.25 -6.86
N TYR A 121 -12.19 17.78 -6.95
CA TYR A 121 -11.86 16.36 -6.81
C TYR A 121 -12.45 15.76 -5.52
N GLU A 122 -13.13 14.62 -5.63
CA GLU A 122 -13.68 13.87 -4.51
C GLU A 122 -13.02 12.51 -4.36
N ILE A 123 -12.51 12.24 -3.15
CA ILE A 123 -11.94 10.95 -2.80
C ILE A 123 -13.04 9.90 -2.86
N GLN A 124 -12.82 8.87 -3.66
CA GLN A 124 -13.75 7.76 -3.77
C GLN A 124 -13.61 6.82 -2.57
N SER A 125 -14.73 6.34 -2.03
CA SER A 125 -14.75 5.34 -0.95
C SER A 125 -14.48 3.91 -1.45
N HIS A 126 -14.46 3.71 -2.77
CA HIS A 126 -14.31 2.42 -3.43
C HIS A 126 -13.33 2.53 -4.61
N PHE A 127 -12.81 1.39 -5.04
CA PHE A 127 -11.94 1.31 -6.21
C PHE A 127 -12.69 1.82 -7.45
N ARG A 128 -12.10 2.77 -8.19
CA ARG A 128 -12.73 3.35 -9.38
C ARG A 128 -12.77 2.32 -10.50
N LEU A 129 -13.97 1.87 -10.85
CA LEU A 129 -14.19 0.97 -11.97
C LEU A 129 -14.27 1.73 -13.30
N PRO A 130 -13.99 1.07 -14.44
CA PRO A 130 -14.18 1.65 -15.76
C PRO A 130 -15.65 2.03 -15.96
N ARG A 131 -15.93 2.98 -16.86
CA ARG A 131 -17.31 3.35 -17.18
C ARG A 131 -18.05 2.16 -17.80
N LYS A 132 -19.38 2.17 -17.69
CA LYS A 132 -20.24 1.16 -18.31
C LYS A 132 -19.89 1.02 -19.80
N ASN A 133 -19.59 -0.20 -20.24
CA ASN A 133 -19.13 -0.58 -21.59
C ASN A 133 -17.65 -0.33 -21.91
N GLN A 134 -16.81 0.05 -20.94
CA GLN A 134 -15.35 0.05 -21.10
C GLN A 134 -14.75 -1.18 -20.43
N LEU A 135 -13.79 -1.83 -21.10
CA LEU A 135 -13.00 -2.89 -20.51
C LEU A 135 -11.97 -2.29 -19.52
N PRO A 136 -11.62 -3.00 -18.44
CA PRO A 136 -10.52 -2.59 -17.56
C PRO A 136 -9.21 -2.38 -18.34
N ARG A 137 -8.46 -1.35 -17.95
CA ARG A 137 -7.09 -1.13 -18.40
C ARG A 137 -6.18 -1.10 -17.16
N PRO A 138 -5.74 -2.26 -16.65
CA PRO A 138 -4.80 -2.31 -15.54
C PRO A 138 -3.52 -1.53 -15.85
N LEU A 139 -2.96 -0.89 -14.83
CA LEU A 139 -1.65 -0.25 -14.92
C LEU A 139 -0.55 -1.32 -15.03
N PRO A 140 0.64 -1.01 -15.56
CA PRO A 140 1.73 -1.99 -15.63
C PRO A 140 2.05 -2.64 -14.27
N GLU A 141 2.02 -1.86 -13.19
CA GLU A 141 2.23 -2.38 -11.84
C GLU A 141 1.09 -3.26 -11.32
N ASP A 142 -0.13 -3.13 -11.85
CA ASP A 142 -1.24 -4.03 -11.50
C ASP A 142 -0.94 -5.44 -12.01
N PHE A 143 -0.50 -5.54 -13.27
CA PHE A 143 -0.07 -6.81 -13.84
C PHE A 143 1.12 -7.38 -13.08
N ALA A 144 2.08 -6.55 -12.69
CA ALA A 144 3.24 -6.99 -11.91
C ALA A 144 2.86 -7.46 -10.49
N MET A 145 1.80 -6.90 -9.89
CA MET A 145 1.31 -7.33 -8.58
C MET A 145 0.31 -8.48 -8.64
N ARG A 146 -0.16 -8.89 -9.83
CA ARG A 146 -1.17 -9.94 -9.99
C ARG A 146 -0.67 -11.26 -9.40
N GLY A 147 -1.46 -11.85 -8.50
CA GLY A 147 -1.14 -13.13 -7.86
C GLY A 147 -0.22 -13.03 -6.64
N LEU A 148 0.18 -11.82 -6.24
CA LEU A 148 0.84 -11.62 -4.94
C LEU A 148 -0.20 -11.67 -3.82
N ILE A 149 0.09 -12.40 -2.75
CA ILE A 149 -0.86 -12.65 -1.64
C ILE A 149 -1.47 -11.37 -1.05
N TYR A 150 -0.71 -10.28 -1.02
CA TYR A 150 -1.15 -9.01 -0.44
C TYR A 150 -2.00 -8.16 -1.40
N SER A 151 -2.07 -8.50 -2.69
CA SER A 151 -2.80 -7.73 -3.71
C SER A 151 -4.13 -8.38 -4.11
N GLU A 152 -4.37 -9.64 -3.74
CA GLU A 152 -5.55 -10.40 -4.19
C GLU A 152 -6.88 -9.71 -3.85
N ALA A 153 -7.02 -9.21 -2.62
CA ALA A 153 -8.23 -8.51 -2.16
C ALA A 153 -8.28 -7.03 -2.55
N TYR A 154 -7.24 -6.51 -3.23
CA TYR A 154 -7.19 -5.12 -3.66
C TYR A 154 -7.84 -4.91 -5.03
N PHE A 155 -7.58 -5.81 -5.97
CA PHE A 155 -8.12 -5.69 -7.32
C PHE A 155 -9.56 -6.19 -7.40
N PRO A 156 -10.46 -5.49 -8.13
CA PRO A 156 -11.80 -5.99 -8.40
C PRO A 156 -11.79 -7.34 -9.13
N ASN A 157 -12.88 -8.09 -8.99
CA ASN A 157 -13.13 -9.23 -9.86
C ASN A 157 -13.09 -8.77 -11.32
N ASP A 158 -12.57 -9.63 -12.19
CA ASP A 158 -12.47 -9.39 -13.63
C ASP A 158 -11.57 -8.20 -14.02
N TRP A 159 -10.82 -7.59 -13.08
CA TRP A 159 -9.91 -6.46 -13.36
C TRP A 159 -8.90 -6.79 -14.46
N PHE A 160 -8.43 -8.03 -14.51
CA PHE A 160 -7.47 -8.51 -15.51
C PHE A 160 -8.12 -9.25 -16.69
N GLN A 161 -9.46 -9.26 -16.79
CA GLN A 161 -10.19 -9.88 -17.91
C GLN A 161 -10.37 -8.86 -19.03
N ASN A 162 -9.27 -8.58 -19.71
CA ASN A 162 -9.28 -7.82 -20.95
C ASN A 162 -8.37 -8.51 -21.96
N ASP A 163 -8.96 -9.38 -22.78
CA ASP A 163 -8.26 -10.18 -23.79
C ASP A 163 -7.75 -9.33 -24.97
N SER A 164 -8.10 -8.04 -25.02
CA SER A 164 -7.59 -7.12 -26.05
C SER A 164 -6.24 -6.51 -25.72
N ILE A 165 -5.67 -6.77 -24.53
CA ILE A 165 -4.36 -6.27 -24.11
C ILE A 165 -3.33 -7.39 -24.35
N ASP A 166 -2.49 -7.24 -25.37
CA ASP A 166 -1.36 -8.14 -25.59
C ASP A 166 -0.25 -7.94 -24.53
N ASP A 167 0.75 -8.81 -24.52
CA ASP A 167 1.80 -8.81 -23.49
C ASP A 167 2.64 -7.52 -23.50
N ASP A 168 2.89 -6.93 -24.68
CA ASP A 168 3.68 -5.70 -24.82
C ASP A 168 2.88 -4.48 -24.35
N GLU A 169 1.58 -4.45 -24.66
CA GLU A 169 0.65 -3.41 -24.22
C GLU A 169 0.48 -3.33 -22.69
N ARG A 170 0.80 -4.40 -21.96
CA ARG A 170 0.79 -4.39 -20.48
C ARG A 170 1.85 -3.46 -19.89
N TYR A 171 2.93 -3.20 -20.62
CA TYR A 171 4.00 -2.29 -20.19
C TYR A 171 3.81 -0.86 -20.70
N PHE A 172 2.83 -0.63 -21.57
CA PHE A 172 2.59 0.66 -22.18
C PHE A 172 1.74 1.56 -21.28
N GLU A 173 2.29 2.71 -20.87
CA GLU A 173 1.57 3.71 -20.10
C GLU A 173 0.83 4.70 -21.03
N LEU A 174 -0.49 4.79 -20.84
CA LEU A 174 -1.29 5.84 -21.46
C LEU A 174 -1.06 7.18 -20.76
N PRO A 175 -1.31 8.33 -21.43
CA PRO A 175 -1.21 9.65 -20.79
C PRO A 175 -2.08 9.80 -19.52
N SER A 176 -3.17 9.03 -19.41
CA SER A 176 -4.05 9.02 -18.24
C SER A 176 -3.52 8.19 -17.06
N ALA A 177 -2.47 7.40 -17.24
CA ALA A 177 -1.95 6.50 -16.21
C ALA A 177 -1.54 7.25 -14.94
N SER A 178 -0.94 8.44 -15.08
CA SER A 178 -0.56 9.28 -13.95
C SER A 178 -1.75 9.69 -13.09
N GLU A 179 -2.86 10.13 -13.70
CA GLU A 179 -4.06 10.54 -12.96
C GLU A 179 -4.76 9.34 -12.31
N GLU A 180 -4.88 8.22 -13.02
CA GLU A 180 -5.45 7.00 -12.45
C GLU A 180 -4.64 6.51 -11.24
N ARG A 181 -3.32 6.60 -11.32
CA ARG A 181 -2.40 6.24 -10.24
C ARG A 181 -2.51 7.16 -9.04
N LYS A 182 -2.63 8.48 -9.25
CA LYS A 182 -2.91 9.44 -8.17
C LYS A 182 -4.21 9.10 -7.45
N ASP A 183 -5.29 8.87 -8.19
CA ASP A 183 -6.59 8.48 -7.65
C ASP A 183 -6.47 7.24 -6.75
N ARG A 184 -5.77 6.20 -7.23
CA ARG A 184 -5.56 4.95 -6.49
C ARG A 184 -4.72 5.11 -5.24
N ILE A 185 -3.68 5.93 -5.28
CA ILE A 185 -2.83 6.24 -4.13
C ILE A 185 -3.64 6.98 -3.06
N ILE A 186 -4.40 8.00 -3.45
CA ILE A 186 -5.25 8.77 -2.53
C ILE A 186 -6.34 7.87 -1.92
N TYR A 187 -6.98 7.03 -2.74
CA TYR A 187 -7.95 6.03 -2.29
C TYR A 187 -7.37 5.07 -1.24
N LEU A 188 -6.16 4.54 -1.46
CA LEU A 188 -5.48 3.67 -0.50
C LEU A 188 -5.17 4.41 0.82
N GLY A 189 -4.70 5.66 0.73
CA GLY A 189 -4.49 6.53 1.88
C GLY A 189 -5.77 6.71 2.69
N TYR A 190 -6.88 7.02 2.03
CA TYR A 190 -8.20 7.17 2.65
C TYR A 190 -8.67 5.88 3.32
N ARG A 191 -8.49 4.72 2.66
CA ARG A 191 -8.81 3.41 3.24
C ARG A 191 -8.03 3.12 4.51
N ILE A 192 -6.73 3.37 4.52
CA ILE A 192 -5.89 3.20 5.71
C ILE A 192 -6.32 4.15 6.83
N ALA A 193 -6.73 5.37 6.47
CA ALA A 193 -7.18 6.38 7.41
C ALA A 193 -8.52 6.07 8.10
N THR A 194 -9.33 5.16 7.56
CA THR A 194 -10.65 4.80 8.14
C THR A 194 -10.60 4.34 9.60
N THR A 195 -9.50 3.72 10.03
CA THR A 195 -9.33 3.28 11.43
C THR A 195 -8.80 4.39 12.36
N GLY A 196 -8.23 5.46 11.79
CA GLY A 196 -7.60 6.56 12.52
C GLY A 196 -6.33 6.20 13.29
N LYS A 197 -5.83 4.95 13.17
CA LYS A 197 -4.71 4.42 13.95
C LYS A 197 -3.33 4.82 13.43
N TRP A 198 -3.19 5.03 12.12
CA TRP A 198 -1.91 5.29 11.46
C TRP A 198 -1.97 6.55 10.59
N LEU A 199 -3.02 6.63 9.78
CA LEU A 199 -3.42 7.82 9.05
C LEU A 199 -4.77 8.29 9.58
N ARG A 200 -5.05 9.58 9.39
CA ARG A 200 -6.34 10.21 9.67
C ARG A 200 -6.73 11.07 8.48
N TRP A 201 -8.03 11.16 8.23
CA TRP A 201 -8.61 12.06 7.24
C TRP A 201 -9.47 13.09 7.96
N ASP A 202 -9.20 14.36 7.69
CA ASP A 202 -10.01 15.49 8.16
C ASP A 202 -10.96 15.90 7.04
N GLU A 203 -12.25 15.62 7.21
CA GLU A 203 -13.28 15.94 6.21
C GLU A 203 -13.48 17.46 6.03
N GLU A 204 -13.31 18.26 7.08
CA GLU A 204 -13.52 19.71 7.03
C GLU A 204 -12.34 20.41 6.34
N ALA A 205 -11.12 20.09 6.76
CA ALA A 205 -9.91 20.65 6.20
C ALA A 205 -9.48 19.96 4.88
N ARG A 206 -10.12 18.85 4.53
CA ARG A 206 -9.83 18.02 3.34
C ARG A 206 -8.35 17.65 3.24
N GLN A 207 -7.79 17.16 4.33
CA GLN A 207 -6.37 16.81 4.42
C GLN A 207 -6.15 15.53 5.22
N PHE A 208 -5.09 14.82 4.85
CA PHE A 208 -4.56 13.73 5.64
C PHE A 208 -3.73 14.28 6.80
N SER A 209 -3.78 13.58 7.93
CA SER A 209 -2.93 13.79 9.10
C SER A 209 -2.49 12.45 9.68
N VAL A 210 -1.67 12.48 10.73
CA VAL A 210 -1.27 11.30 11.51
C VAL A 210 -1.63 11.52 12.99
N PRO A 211 -1.82 10.45 13.78
CA PRO A 211 -1.81 10.55 15.24
C PRO A 211 -0.49 11.14 15.76
N GLU A 212 -0.54 11.78 16.93
CA GLU A 212 0.61 12.42 17.60
C GLU A 212 1.84 11.50 17.69
N LYS A 213 1.62 10.20 17.94
CA LYS A 213 2.68 9.17 17.99
C LYS A 213 3.57 9.17 16.74
N TYR A 214 3.00 9.40 15.57
CA TYR A 214 3.70 9.39 14.29
C TYR A 214 3.95 10.81 13.75
N ASP A 215 3.60 11.85 14.51
CA ASP A 215 3.73 13.24 14.10
C ASP A 215 5.16 13.75 14.37
N ILE A 216 6.08 13.32 13.51
CA ILE A 216 7.47 13.76 13.56
C ILE A 216 7.68 15.03 12.72
N THR A 217 8.68 15.82 13.09
CA THR A 217 9.17 16.90 12.24
C THR A 217 9.84 16.29 11.01
N LEU A 218 9.38 16.65 9.82
CA LEU A 218 10.03 16.26 8.57
C LEU A 218 11.34 17.02 8.43
N GLU A 219 12.38 16.34 7.98
CA GLU A 219 13.65 16.98 7.66
C GLU A 219 13.46 17.84 6.41
N GLU A 220 13.75 19.15 6.50
CA GLU A 220 13.85 20.00 5.32
C GLU A 220 15.11 19.60 4.53
N GLU A 221 14.94 18.86 3.44
CA GLU A 221 16.05 18.67 2.51
C GLU A 221 16.18 19.92 1.63
N ILE A 222 17.31 20.61 1.82
CA ILE A 222 17.79 21.68 0.95
C ILE A 222 17.82 21.10 -0.47
N THR A 223 16.90 21.58 -1.31
CA THR A 223 16.92 21.27 -2.73
C THR A 223 18.16 21.94 -3.31
N ILE A 224 19.19 21.14 -3.66
CA ILE A 224 20.38 21.62 -4.37
C ILE A 224 20.04 21.77 -5.85
#